data_AF-A0A951CWD8-F1
#
_entry.id   AF-A0A951CWD8-F1
#
_cell.length_a   1.000
_cell.length_b   1.000
_cell.length_c   1.000
_cell.angle_alpha   90.00
_cell.angle_beta   90.00
_cell.angle_gamma   90.00
#
_symmetry.space_group_name_H-M   'P 1'
#
loop_
_entity.id
_entity.type
_entity.pdbx_description
1 polymer ?
#
loop_
_entity_poly.entity_id
_entity_poly.type
_entity_poly.pdbx_seq_one_letter_code
_entity_poly.pdbx_strand_id
1 'polypeptide(L)'
;MKFVSLVGILAMAGLAAAGQAPKPKSQKEVEALQKVQAAAQAHDYDAEINAINYVLENFADTEYKTMLLGMAVDAAQSKGDYAQTVAFGEQAIQANPNEILARVTVAESIAGHTRENDLDKDASIKKARDYANKALDLLKSADAPPAGIPPDRWPAAKKQLTGQAYDALGLLADLDHKYSEAVDDFKTAETDDPAPVSSAHLAKAYFDNKQYDDAIATADKVIAMPDAPAVVKQYAQQQKDNATKMKGAK
;
A
#
# COMPACT_ATOMS: atom_id res chain seq x y z
N MET A 1 -8.02 8.24 0.90
CA MET A 1 -6.62 7.97 1.28
C MET A 1 -5.76 8.75 0.30
N LYS A 2 -4.98 9.74 0.77
CA LYS A 2 -4.02 10.42 -0.11
C LYS A 2 -2.82 9.50 -0.20
N PHE A 3 -2.75 8.72 -1.28
CA PHE A 3 -1.54 7.94 -1.58
C PHE A 3 -0.36 8.91 -1.59
N VAL A 4 0.81 8.46 -1.10
CA VAL A 4 2.07 9.13 -1.39
C VAL A 4 2.26 9.00 -2.89
N SER A 5 1.70 9.95 -3.62
CA SER A 5 1.73 9.95 -5.07
C SER A 5 3.16 10.22 -5.45
N LEU A 6 3.89 9.17 -5.84
CA LEU A 6 5.20 9.20 -6.46
C LEU A 6 5.10 9.77 -7.89
N VAL A 7 4.35 10.85 -8.08
CA VAL A 7 4.49 11.71 -9.26
C VAL A 7 5.78 12.51 -9.06
N GLY A 8 6.90 11.78 -9.02
CA GLY A 8 8.21 12.32 -9.27
C GLY A 8 8.20 12.76 -10.73
N ILE A 9 8.16 14.08 -10.94
CA ILE A 9 8.41 14.67 -12.25
C ILE A 9 9.73 14.10 -12.75
N LEU A 10 9.64 13.27 -13.80
CA LEU A 10 10.77 12.79 -14.59
C LEU A 10 11.34 14.00 -15.34
N ALA A 11 12.07 14.84 -14.61
CA ALA A 11 12.95 15.83 -15.21
C ALA A 11 14.17 15.09 -15.77
N MET A 12 14.01 14.52 -16.97
CA MET A 12 15.12 13.96 -17.76
C MET A 12 16.17 15.02 -18.15
N ALA A 13 15.93 16.30 -17.83
CA ALA A 13 16.89 17.39 -17.96
C ALA A 13 17.18 18.00 -16.58
N GLY A 14 18.14 17.45 -15.83
CA GLY A 14 18.66 18.16 -14.65
C GLY A 14 19.46 17.38 -13.61
N LEU A 15 19.31 16.05 -13.52
CA LEU A 15 20.02 15.26 -12.48
C LEU A 15 21.34 14.67 -13.01
N ALA A 16 22.21 15.52 -13.55
CA ALA A 16 23.56 15.14 -13.97
C ALA A 16 24.65 15.51 -12.94
N ALA A 17 24.27 15.82 -11.70
CA ALA A 17 25.20 16.30 -10.67
C ALA A 17 25.33 15.32 -9.48
N ALA A 18 25.43 14.01 -9.74
CA ALA A 18 25.97 13.01 -8.79
C ALA A 18 26.02 11.60 -9.42
N GLY A 19 26.72 11.40 -10.54
CA GLY A 19 27.30 10.10 -10.95
C GLY A 19 26.43 8.83 -11.15
N GLN A 20 25.15 8.78 -10.81
CA GLN A 20 24.34 7.53 -10.78
C GLN A 20 22.88 7.71 -11.24
N ALA A 21 22.60 8.74 -12.04
CA ALA A 21 21.29 8.80 -12.70
C ALA A 21 21.24 7.73 -13.81
N PRO A 22 20.17 6.91 -13.87
CA PRO A 22 19.95 5.96 -14.97
C PRO A 22 20.06 6.67 -16.32
N LYS A 23 20.62 5.98 -17.33
CA LYS A 23 20.77 6.51 -18.68
C LYS A 23 20.17 5.56 -19.71
N PRO A 24 19.48 6.09 -20.74
CA PRO A 24 19.00 5.26 -21.83
C PRO A 24 20.18 4.79 -22.67
N LYS A 25 20.10 3.55 -23.14
CA LYS A 25 21.09 2.83 -23.96
C LYS A 25 20.93 3.09 -25.45
N SER A 26 19.77 3.58 -25.87
CA SER A 26 19.50 3.86 -27.28
C SER A 26 18.48 4.98 -27.50
N GLN A 27 18.47 5.53 -28.71
CA GLN A 27 17.45 6.51 -29.12
C GLN A 27 16.03 5.92 -29.06
N LYS A 28 15.87 4.64 -29.40
CA LYS A 28 14.58 3.95 -29.30
C LYS A 28 14.10 3.84 -27.86
N GLU A 29 15.02 3.63 -26.92
CA GLU A 29 14.68 3.63 -25.49
C GLU A 29 14.25 5.02 -25.02
N VAL A 30 14.93 6.08 -25.48
CA VAL A 30 14.51 7.47 -25.21
C VAL A 30 13.06 7.70 -25.66
N GLU A 31 12.72 7.32 -26.89
CA GLU A 31 11.36 7.47 -27.43
C GLU A 31 10.33 6.64 -26.64
N ALA A 32 10.70 5.44 -26.19
CA ALA A 32 9.84 4.60 -25.38
C ALA A 32 9.58 5.20 -23.99
N LEU A 33 10.62 5.69 -23.32
CA LEU A 33 10.52 6.37 -22.02
C LEU A 33 9.73 7.68 -22.12
N GLN A 34 9.82 8.41 -23.23
CA GLN A 34 8.98 9.59 -23.48
C GLN A 34 7.49 9.24 -23.55
N LYS A 35 7.13 8.08 -24.11
CA LYS A 35 5.73 7.63 -24.13
C LYS A 35 5.22 7.29 -22.73
N VAL A 36 6.04 6.63 -21.91
CA VAL A 36 5.72 6.40 -20.49
C VAL A 36 5.44 7.74 -19.81
N GLN A 37 6.34 8.71 -20.00
CA GLN A 37 6.20 10.02 -19.37
C GLN A 37 4.96 10.79 -19.83
N ALA A 38 4.65 10.74 -21.12
CA ALA A 38 3.47 11.40 -21.67
C ALA A 38 2.17 10.80 -21.12
N ALA A 39 2.11 9.47 -21.01
CA ALA A 39 0.94 8.79 -20.45
C ALA A 39 0.76 9.08 -18.96
N ALA A 40 1.84 9.04 -18.18
CA ALA A 40 1.83 9.39 -16.75
C ALA A 40 1.35 10.84 -16.53
N GLN A 41 1.84 11.79 -17.34
CA GLN A 41 1.39 13.20 -17.28
C GLN A 41 -0.07 13.39 -17.65
N ALA A 42 -0.59 12.55 -18.56
CA ALA A 42 -1.98 12.57 -18.95
C ALA A 42 -2.91 11.89 -17.92
N HIS A 43 -2.35 11.27 -16.87
CA HIS A 43 -3.07 10.37 -15.96
C HIS A 43 -3.80 9.24 -16.71
N ASP A 44 -3.23 8.81 -17.84
CA ASP A 44 -3.73 7.69 -18.64
C ASP A 44 -3.02 6.41 -18.20
N TYR A 45 -3.55 5.81 -17.12
CA TYR A 45 -2.93 4.65 -16.48
C TYR A 45 -2.84 3.42 -17.40
N ASP A 46 -3.77 3.26 -18.34
CA ASP A 46 -3.71 2.17 -19.32
C ASP A 46 -2.59 2.42 -20.34
N ALA A 47 -2.48 3.63 -20.88
CA ALA A 47 -1.38 3.99 -21.76
C ALA A 47 -0.02 3.93 -21.05
N GLU A 48 0.03 4.31 -19.77
CA GLU A 48 1.24 4.28 -18.95
C GLU A 48 1.73 2.85 -18.75
N ILE A 49 0.87 1.94 -18.29
CA ILE A 49 1.21 0.52 -18.09
C ILE A 49 1.63 -0.13 -19.42
N ASN A 50 0.92 0.16 -20.52
CA ASN A 50 1.28 -0.36 -21.83
C ASN A 50 2.67 0.14 -22.29
N ALA A 51 2.97 1.43 -22.09
CA ALA A 51 4.27 1.99 -22.43
C ALA A 51 5.39 1.43 -21.54
N ILE A 52 5.13 1.20 -20.24
CA ILE A 52 6.09 0.59 -19.31
C ILE A 52 6.40 -0.84 -19.75
N ASN A 53 5.39 -1.66 -20.03
CA ASN A 53 5.58 -3.02 -20.51
C ASN A 53 6.39 -3.04 -21.80
N TYR A 54 6.09 -2.14 -22.74
CA TYR A 54 6.89 -2.01 -23.96
C TYR A 54 8.37 -1.77 -23.66
N VAL A 55 8.70 -0.89 -22.70
CA VAL A 55 10.09 -0.65 -22.31
C VAL A 55 10.72 -1.92 -21.71
N LEU A 56 10.06 -2.55 -20.75
CA LEU A 56 10.57 -3.73 -20.04
C LEU A 56 10.77 -4.95 -20.96
N GLU A 57 9.95 -5.10 -22.00
CA GLU A 57 10.03 -6.20 -22.97
C GLU A 57 11.11 -5.96 -24.04
N ASN A 58 11.32 -4.71 -24.47
CA ASN A 58 12.18 -4.39 -25.62
C ASN A 58 13.57 -3.88 -25.24
N PHE A 59 13.78 -3.48 -23.98
CA PHE A 59 15.07 -2.97 -23.47
C PHE A 59 15.44 -3.70 -22.16
N ALA A 60 15.82 -4.98 -22.28
CA ALA A 60 16.08 -5.85 -21.14
C ALA A 60 17.21 -5.34 -20.20
N ASP A 61 18.13 -4.53 -20.70
CA ASP A 61 19.24 -3.91 -19.98
C ASP A 61 18.94 -2.45 -19.54
N THR A 62 17.67 -2.03 -19.60
CA THR A 62 17.25 -0.69 -19.16
C THR A 62 17.64 -0.44 -17.71
N GLU A 63 18.33 0.68 -17.46
CA GLU A 63 18.67 1.12 -16.11
C GLU A 63 17.46 1.67 -15.35
N TYR A 64 16.32 1.86 -16.03
CA TYR A 64 15.09 2.41 -15.47
C TYR A 64 14.16 1.35 -14.88
N LYS A 65 14.52 0.06 -14.94
CA LYS A 65 13.64 -1.07 -14.58
C LYS A 65 12.94 -0.88 -13.23
N THR A 66 13.68 -0.58 -12.17
CA THR A 66 13.10 -0.42 -10.82
C THR A 66 12.13 0.75 -10.75
N MET A 67 12.46 1.88 -11.39
CA MET A 67 11.60 3.06 -11.43
C MET A 67 10.30 2.75 -12.20
N LEU A 68 10.42 2.12 -13.37
CA LEU A 68 9.27 1.76 -14.20
C LEU A 68 8.33 0.78 -13.51
N LEU A 69 8.89 -0.20 -12.79
CA LEU A 69 8.09 -1.14 -11.99
C LEU A 69 7.35 -0.44 -10.85
N GLY A 70 7.97 0.53 -10.17
CA GLY A 70 7.30 1.37 -9.18
C GLY A 70 6.12 2.15 -9.79
N MET A 71 6.34 2.80 -10.94
CA MET A 71 5.28 3.50 -11.67
C MET A 71 4.12 2.57 -12.08
N ALA A 72 4.45 1.35 -12.53
CA ALA A 72 3.43 0.37 -12.91
C ALA A 72 2.59 -0.09 -11.71
N VAL A 73 3.21 -0.26 -10.54
CA VAL A 73 2.48 -0.54 -9.28
C VAL A 73 1.51 0.59 -8.96
N ASP A 74 1.97 1.84 -9.01
CA ASP A 74 1.15 3.01 -8.69
C ASP A 74 -0.02 3.18 -9.67
N ALA A 75 0.24 3.01 -10.97
CA ALA A 75 -0.79 3.07 -12.01
C ALA A 75 -1.83 1.94 -11.85
N ALA A 76 -1.39 0.72 -11.56
CA ALA A 76 -2.27 -0.42 -11.31
C ALA A 76 -3.13 -0.21 -10.05
N GLN A 77 -2.53 0.28 -8.96
CA GLN A 77 -3.26 0.63 -7.74
C GLN A 77 -4.30 1.73 -8.00
N SER A 78 -3.92 2.76 -8.77
CA SER A 78 -4.80 3.89 -9.09
C SER A 78 -6.03 3.45 -9.89
N LYS A 79 -5.91 2.38 -10.68
CA LYS A 79 -7.02 1.74 -11.38
C LYS A 79 -7.87 0.81 -10.50
N GLY A 80 -7.39 0.48 -9.30
CA GLY A 80 -7.96 -0.59 -8.48
C GLY A 80 -7.75 -1.99 -9.08
N ASP A 81 -6.74 -2.16 -9.94
CA ASP A 81 -6.41 -3.45 -10.55
C ASP A 81 -5.51 -4.26 -9.62
N TYR A 82 -6.15 -5.10 -8.79
CA TYR A 82 -5.47 -5.97 -7.84
C TYR A 82 -4.44 -6.89 -8.51
N ALA A 83 -4.82 -7.54 -9.61
CA ALA A 83 -3.96 -8.53 -10.25
C ALA A 83 -2.68 -7.89 -10.79
N GLN A 84 -2.80 -6.74 -11.46
CA GLN A 84 -1.64 -5.99 -11.96
C GLN A 84 -0.82 -5.39 -10.82
N THR A 85 -1.47 -4.89 -9.76
CA THR A 85 -0.76 -4.35 -8.59
C THR A 85 0.15 -5.39 -7.95
N VAL A 86 -0.38 -6.60 -7.71
CA VAL A 86 0.42 -7.70 -7.15
C VAL A 86 1.51 -8.11 -8.13
N ALA A 87 1.18 -8.33 -9.41
CA ALA A 87 2.17 -8.77 -10.40
C ALA A 87 3.36 -7.80 -10.55
N PHE A 88 3.11 -6.51 -10.71
CA PHE A 88 4.18 -5.51 -10.81
C PHE A 88 4.91 -5.32 -9.48
N GLY A 89 4.21 -5.39 -8.35
CA GLY A 89 4.82 -5.29 -7.03
C GLY A 89 5.80 -6.41 -6.77
N GLU A 90 5.46 -7.64 -7.16
CA GLU A 90 6.38 -8.79 -7.06
C GLU A 90 7.58 -8.66 -7.99
N GLN A 91 7.38 -8.15 -9.22
CA GLN A 91 8.50 -7.86 -10.12
C GLN A 91 9.41 -6.77 -9.54
N ALA A 92 8.86 -5.72 -8.91
CA ALA A 92 9.62 -4.67 -8.24
C ALA A 92 10.45 -5.25 -7.08
N ILE A 93 9.85 -6.11 -6.26
CA ILE A 93 10.52 -6.80 -5.15
C ILE A 93 11.63 -7.74 -5.66
N GLN A 94 11.40 -8.43 -6.78
CA GLN A 94 12.41 -9.28 -7.40
C GLN A 94 13.59 -8.45 -7.95
N ALA A 95 13.31 -7.30 -8.56
CA ALA A 95 14.32 -6.39 -9.08
C ALA A 95 15.12 -5.70 -7.96
N ASN A 96 14.45 -5.37 -6.85
CA ASN A 96 15.05 -4.78 -5.67
C ASN A 96 14.53 -5.48 -4.39
N PRO A 97 15.28 -6.44 -3.83
CA PRO A 97 14.91 -7.12 -2.60
C PRO A 97 14.81 -6.21 -1.36
N ASN A 98 15.16 -4.93 -1.44
CA ASN A 98 14.95 -3.94 -0.38
C ASN A 98 13.85 -2.92 -0.71
N GLU A 99 13.04 -3.16 -1.76
CA GLU A 99 11.92 -2.30 -2.12
C GLU A 99 10.84 -2.30 -1.04
N ILE A 100 10.78 -1.24 -0.24
CA ILE A 100 9.86 -1.12 0.91
C ILE A 100 8.44 -0.87 0.41
N LEU A 101 8.27 0.09 -0.51
CA LEU A 101 6.95 0.54 -0.98
C LEU A 101 6.19 -0.61 -1.63
N ALA A 102 6.82 -1.33 -2.56
CA ALA A 102 6.19 -2.47 -3.22
C ALA A 102 5.75 -3.56 -2.24
N ARG A 103 6.51 -3.81 -1.16
CA ARG A 103 6.13 -4.80 -0.14
C ARG A 103 4.90 -4.39 0.64
N VAL A 104 4.84 -3.13 1.09
CA VAL A 104 3.67 -2.60 1.80
C VAL A 104 2.45 -2.67 0.88
N THR A 105 2.57 -2.15 -0.34
CA THR A 105 1.52 -2.18 -1.36
C THR A 105 1.00 -3.59 -1.64
N VAL A 106 1.89 -4.56 -1.86
CA VAL A 106 1.48 -5.94 -2.14
C VAL A 106 0.84 -6.59 -0.91
N ALA A 107 1.36 -6.35 0.29
CA ALA A 107 0.78 -6.87 1.52
C ALA A 107 -0.63 -6.35 1.75
N GLU A 108 -0.84 -5.02 1.67
CA GLU A 108 -2.17 -4.40 1.78
C GLU A 108 -3.12 -4.91 0.70
N SER A 109 -2.64 -5.00 -0.55
CA SER A 109 -3.45 -5.45 -1.68
C SER A 109 -3.96 -6.87 -1.48
N ILE A 110 -3.09 -7.80 -1.07
CA ILE A 110 -3.47 -9.19 -0.79
C ILE A 110 -4.40 -9.25 0.43
N ALA A 111 -4.08 -8.54 1.52
CA ALA A 111 -4.86 -8.55 2.75
C ALA A 111 -6.30 -8.03 2.53
N GLY A 112 -6.47 -6.96 1.75
CA GLY A 112 -7.79 -6.39 1.44
C GLY A 112 -8.61 -7.19 0.42
N HIS A 113 -7.98 -8.09 -0.35
CA HIS A 113 -8.66 -8.90 -1.37
C HIS A 113 -8.97 -10.33 -0.92
N THR A 114 -8.13 -10.91 -0.06
CA THR A 114 -8.31 -12.29 0.44
C THR A 114 -9.60 -12.41 1.23
N ARG A 115 -10.40 -13.43 0.92
CA ARG A 115 -11.68 -13.72 1.57
C ARG A 115 -11.63 -15.03 2.34
N GLU A 116 -12.54 -15.15 3.30
CA GLU A 116 -12.64 -16.29 4.22
C GLU A 116 -12.78 -17.65 3.50
N ASN A 117 -13.41 -17.67 2.32
CA ASN A 117 -13.71 -18.88 1.57
C ASN A 117 -12.79 -19.08 0.33
N ASP A 118 -11.72 -18.29 0.19
CA ASP A 118 -10.79 -18.45 -0.92
C ASP A 118 -10.01 -19.75 -0.80
N LEU A 119 -9.85 -20.47 -1.92
CA LEU A 119 -9.14 -21.76 -1.95
C LEU A 119 -7.67 -21.65 -1.55
N ASP A 120 -7.07 -20.48 -1.78
CA ASP A 120 -5.68 -20.15 -1.50
C ASP A 120 -5.51 -19.23 -0.28
N LYS A 121 -6.55 -19.08 0.56
CA LYS A 121 -6.55 -18.17 1.74
C LYS A 121 -5.26 -18.27 2.56
N ASP A 122 -4.89 -19.47 2.99
CA ASP A 122 -3.73 -19.67 3.86
C ASP A 122 -2.41 -19.29 3.18
N ALA A 123 -2.29 -19.55 1.87
CA ALA A 123 -1.12 -19.18 1.09
C ALA A 123 -1.03 -17.66 0.91
N SER A 124 -2.17 -17.00 0.65
CA SER A 124 -2.29 -15.55 0.55
C SER A 124 -1.97 -14.86 1.86
N ILE A 125 -2.51 -15.36 2.98
CA ILE A 125 -2.20 -14.86 4.33
C ILE A 125 -0.70 -14.95 4.61
N LYS A 126 -0.10 -16.11 4.39
CA LYS A 126 1.33 -16.30 4.63
C LYS A 126 2.18 -15.35 3.78
N LYS A 127 1.87 -15.23 2.49
CA LYS A 127 2.59 -14.38 1.54
C LYS A 127 2.52 -12.90 1.94
N ALA A 128 1.32 -12.39 2.23
CA ALA A 128 1.13 -11.00 2.63
C ALA A 128 1.82 -10.69 3.98
N ARG A 129 1.74 -11.62 4.94
CA ARG A 129 2.43 -11.51 6.24
C ARG A 129 3.94 -11.49 6.07
N ASP A 130 4.50 -12.32 5.20
CA ASP A 130 5.93 -12.34 4.88
C ASP A 130 6.38 -10.99 4.27
N TYR A 131 5.57 -10.39 3.38
CA TYR A 131 5.87 -9.07 2.81
C TYR A 131 5.77 -7.93 3.84
N ALA A 132 4.70 -7.88 4.63
CA ALA A 132 4.52 -6.84 5.65
C ALA A 132 5.63 -6.86 6.70
N ASN A 133 5.96 -8.03 7.24
CA ASN A 133 7.06 -8.17 8.22
C ASN A 133 8.41 -7.76 7.62
N LYS A 134 8.69 -8.17 6.37
CA LYS A 134 9.93 -7.76 5.73
C LYS A 134 9.99 -6.24 5.50
N ALA A 135 8.87 -5.61 5.16
CA ALA A 135 8.80 -4.15 5.04
C ALA A 135 9.08 -3.47 6.40
N LEU A 136 8.46 -3.94 7.48
CA LEU A 136 8.69 -3.44 8.84
C LEU A 136 10.16 -3.57 9.25
N ASP A 137 10.82 -4.69 8.95
CA ASP A 137 12.23 -4.88 9.26
C ASP A 137 13.14 -3.92 8.47
N LEU A 138 12.84 -3.71 7.18
CA LEU A 138 13.56 -2.73 6.37
C LEU A 138 13.34 -1.31 6.90
N LEU A 139 12.09 -0.95 7.22
CA LEU A 139 11.72 0.35 7.78
C LEU A 139 12.48 0.62 9.07
N LYS A 140 12.59 -0.33 10.00
CA LYS A 140 13.37 -0.16 11.25
C LYS A 140 14.79 0.36 10.99
N SER A 141 15.46 -0.21 9.98
CA SER A 141 16.85 0.13 9.62
C SER A 141 17.02 1.26 8.59
N ALA A 142 15.93 1.77 8.01
CA ALA A 142 15.99 2.74 6.92
C ALA A 142 16.21 4.18 7.44
N ASP A 143 17.47 4.62 7.43
CA ASP A 143 17.87 5.98 7.80
C ASP A 143 17.75 7.00 6.66
N ALA A 144 17.79 6.52 5.41
CA ALA A 144 17.62 7.34 4.21
C ALA A 144 16.26 7.04 3.53
N PRO A 145 15.63 8.05 2.89
CA PRO A 145 14.44 7.81 2.11
C PRO A 145 14.70 6.88 0.91
N PRO A 146 13.70 6.06 0.52
CA PRO A 146 13.62 5.50 -0.81
C PRO A 146 13.69 6.58 -1.91
N ALA A 147 14.11 6.19 -3.10
CA ALA A 147 14.12 7.07 -4.25
C ALA A 147 12.72 7.67 -4.50
N GLY A 148 12.65 8.96 -4.82
CA GLY A 148 11.39 9.68 -5.04
C GLY A 148 10.74 10.26 -3.78
N ILE A 149 11.21 9.93 -2.57
CA ILE A 149 10.75 10.55 -1.33
C ILE A 149 11.75 11.62 -0.88
N PRO A 150 11.33 12.90 -0.76
CA PRO A 150 12.17 13.95 -0.20
C PRO A 150 12.63 13.65 1.24
N PRO A 151 13.90 13.90 1.62
CA PRO A 151 14.40 13.58 2.97
C PRO A 151 13.61 14.22 4.11
N ASP A 152 13.09 15.43 3.92
CA ASP A 152 12.25 16.15 4.88
C ASP A 152 10.89 15.47 5.10
N ARG A 153 10.40 14.73 4.10
CA ARG A 153 9.15 13.96 4.18
C ARG A 153 9.35 12.54 4.68
N TRP A 154 10.59 12.05 4.71
CA TRP A 154 10.88 10.67 5.06
C TRP A 154 10.37 10.25 6.45
N PRO A 155 10.55 11.03 7.53
CA PRO A 155 10.08 10.60 8.85
C PRO A 155 8.56 10.35 8.89
N ALA A 156 7.78 11.19 8.21
CA ALA A 156 6.33 11.03 8.12
C ALA A 156 5.95 9.84 7.23
N ALA A 157 6.59 9.71 6.06
CA ALA A 157 6.35 8.58 5.17
C ALA A 157 6.72 7.23 5.82
N LYS A 158 7.80 7.18 6.60
CA LYS A 158 8.21 6.00 7.35
C LYS A 158 7.15 5.56 8.36
N LYS A 159 6.55 6.51 9.08
CA LYS A 159 5.41 6.23 9.97
C LYS A 159 4.20 5.74 9.19
N GLN A 160 3.84 6.43 8.11
CA GLN A 160 2.74 6.02 7.25
C GLN A 160 2.89 4.58 6.76
N LEU A 161 4.05 4.23 6.20
CA LEU A 161 4.35 2.88 5.71
C LEU A 161 4.36 1.84 6.83
N THR A 162 4.81 2.23 8.03
CA THR A 162 4.76 1.36 9.21
C THR A 162 3.30 1.09 9.59
N GLY A 163 2.47 2.12 9.64
CA GLY A 163 1.06 1.99 9.95
C GLY A 163 0.31 1.14 8.93
N GLN A 164 0.55 1.36 7.65
CA GLN A 164 0.01 0.54 6.54
C GLN A 164 0.40 -0.94 6.62
N ALA A 165 1.66 -1.22 6.94
CA ALA A 165 2.11 -2.60 7.12
C ALA A 165 1.42 -3.28 8.31
N TYR A 166 1.20 -2.56 9.42
CA TYR A 166 0.43 -3.08 10.55
C TYR A 166 -1.07 -3.20 10.24
N ASP A 167 -1.66 -2.30 9.46
CA ASP A 167 -3.05 -2.44 9.00
C ASP A 167 -3.23 -3.73 8.18
N ALA A 168 -2.29 -4.01 7.27
CA ALA A 168 -2.26 -5.28 6.53
C ALA A 168 -2.14 -6.48 7.48
N LEU A 169 -1.22 -6.45 8.46
CA LEU A 169 -1.09 -7.54 9.45
C LEU A 169 -2.37 -7.75 10.26
N GLY A 170 -3.03 -6.66 10.68
CA GLY A 170 -4.29 -6.72 11.41
C GLY A 170 -5.41 -7.36 10.58
N LEU A 171 -5.53 -7.02 9.29
CA LEU A 171 -6.49 -7.65 8.38
C LEU A 171 -6.22 -9.15 8.22
N LEU A 172 -4.95 -9.55 8.11
CA LEU A 172 -4.55 -10.95 8.00
C LEU A 172 -4.79 -11.73 9.30
N ALA A 173 -4.55 -11.13 10.46
CA ALA A 173 -4.83 -11.73 11.76
C ALA A 173 -6.34 -11.92 11.95
N ASP A 174 -7.15 -10.94 11.54
CA ASP A 174 -8.60 -11.00 11.59
C ASP A 174 -9.18 -12.12 10.69
N LEU A 175 -8.67 -12.26 9.46
CA LEU A 175 -8.97 -13.38 8.55
C LEU A 175 -8.57 -14.76 9.10
N ASP A 176 -7.56 -14.80 9.97
CA ASP A 176 -7.10 -16.01 10.67
C ASP A 176 -7.79 -16.18 12.04
N HIS A 177 -8.81 -15.37 12.33
CA HIS A 177 -9.58 -15.33 13.58
C HIS A 177 -8.73 -15.07 14.84
N LYS A 178 -7.55 -14.46 14.68
CA LYS A 178 -6.66 -14.03 15.75
C LYS A 178 -7.01 -12.61 16.19
N TYR A 179 -8.23 -12.42 16.67
CA TYR A 179 -8.78 -11.08 16.91
C TYR A 179 -8.00 -10.24 17.91
N SER A 180 -7.37 -10.85 18.92
CA SER A 180 -6.50 -10.12 19.85
C SER A 180 -5.25 -9.58 19.16
N GLU A 181 -4.63 -10.35 18.26
CA GLU A 181 -3.48 -9.92 17.47
C GLU A 181 -3.90 -8.81 16.50
N ALA A 182 -5.06 -8.98 15.84
CA ALA A 182 -5.62 -7.96 14.96
C ALA A 182 -5.84 -6.62 15.69
N VAL A 183 -6.37 -6.63 16.91
CA VAL A 183 -6.54 -5.43 17.73
C VAL A 183 -5.19 -4.75 18.01
N ASP A 184 -4.16 -5.51 18.38
CA ASP A 184 -2.84 -4.94 18.68
C ASP A 184 -2.16 -4.34 17.43
N ASP A 185 -2.26 -5.03 16.30
CA ASP A 185 -1.76 -4.56 15.01
C ASP A 185 -2.48 -3.27 14.57
N PHE A 186 -3.81 -3.25 14.57
CA PHE A 186 -4.57 -2.04 14.17
C PHE A 186 -4.36 -0.85 15.11
N LYS A 187 -4.14 -1.08 16.42
CA LYS A 187 -3.79 0.01 17.35
C LYS A 187 -2.41 0.58 17.04
N THR A 188 -1.47 -0.28 16.66
CA THR A 188 -0.14 0.16 16.22
C THR A 188 -0.26 0.95 14.92
N ALA A 189 -1.07 0.46 13.97
CA ALA A 189 -1.38 1.16 12.73
C ALA A 189 -1.94 2.55 12.98
N GLU A 190 -2.96 2.70 13.83
CA GLU A 190 -3.57 3.99 14.17
C GLU A 190 -2.61 4.97 14.86
N THR A 191 -1.64 4.46 15.62
CA THR A 191 -0.63 5.28 16.30
C THR A 191 0.35 5.91 15.32
N ASP A 192 0.73 5.16 14.28
CA ASP A 192 1.71 5.61 13.29
C ASP A 192 1.07 6.32 12.09
N ASP A 193 -0.09 5.84 11.63
CA ASP A 193 -0.91 6.41 10.56
C ASP A 193 -2.39 6.43 10.95
N PRO A 194 -2.90 7.53 11.53
CA PRO A 194 -4.29 7.65 11.96
C PRO A 194 -5.23 7.84 10.76
N ALA A 195 -5.40 6.79 9.96
CA ALA A 195 -6.31 6.75 8.83
C ALA A 195 -7.73 6.34 9.27
N PRO A 196 -8.79 6.97 8.72
CA PRO A 196 -10.17 6.59 9.03
C PRO A 196 -10.49 5.12 8.71
N VAL A 197 -9.87 4.58 7.64
CA VAL A 197 -10.03 3.19 7.21
C VAL A 197 -9.50 2.23 8.28
N SER A 198 -8.25 2.44 8.72
CA SER A 198 -7.62 1.63 9.78
C SER A 198 -8.35 1.72 11.10
N SER A 199 -8.86 2.91 11.46
CA SER A 199 -9.70 3.08 12.64
C SER A 199 -11.02 2.29 12.53
N ALA A 200 -11.59 2.20 11.33
CA ALA A 200 -12.79 1.41 11.10
C ALA A 200 -12.52 -0.10 11.15
N HIS A 201 -11.36 -0.56 10.67
CA HIS A 201 -10.90 -1.93 10.86
C HIS A 201 -10.70 -2.25 12.34
N LEU A 202 -10.11 -1.34 13.12
CA LEU A 202 -9.96 -1.48 14.56
C LEU A 202 -11.30 -1.63 15.27
N ALA A 203 -12.32 -0.86 14.88
CA ALA A 203 -13.66 -1.00 15.43
C ALA A 203 -14.25 -2.40 15.19
N LYS A 204 -14.05 -2.97 14.00
CA LYS A 204 -14.45 -4.36 13.71
C LYS A 204 -13.64 -5.35 14.57
N ALA A 205 -12.31 -5.21 14.63
CA ALA A 205 -11.47 -6.12 15.40
C ALA A 205 -11.85 -6.14 16.88
N TYR A 206 -12.16 -4.98 17.47
CA TYR A 206 -12.71 -4.91 18.83
C TYR A 206 -14.05 -5.64 18.95
N PHE A 207 -14.94 -5.50 17.97
CA PHE A 207 -16.22 -6.20 17.97
C PHE A 207 -16.03 -7.72 17.95
N ASP A 208 -15.19 -8.24 17.06
CA ASP A 208 -14.92 -9.67 16.93
C ASP A 208 -14.18 -10.22 18.16
N ASN A 209 -13.31 -9.42 18.77
CA ASN A 209 -12.68 -9.73 20.06
C ASN A 209 -13.62 -9.52 21.26
N LYS A 210 -14.90 -9.24 21.04
CA LYS A 210 -15.96 -9.05 22.05
C LYS A 210 -15.75 -7.86 23.00
N GLN A 211 -14.89 -6.92 22.61
CA GLN A 211 -14.64 -5.65 23.28
C GLN A 211 -15.65 -4.60 22.79
N TYR A 212 -16.93 -4.80 23.12
CA TYR A 212 -18.01 -4.02 22.51
C TYR A 212 -17.98 -2.53 22.86
N ASP A 213 -17.49 -2.15 24.04
CA ASP A 213 -17.36 -0.75 24.42
C ASP A 213 -16.31 -0.02 23.59
N ASP A 214 -15.15 -0.67 23.41
CA ASP A 214 -14.06 -0.15 22.57
C ASP A 214 -14.50 -0.08 21.10
N ALA A 215 -15.22 -1.09 20.61
CA ALA A 215 -15.76 -1.10 19.25
C ALA A 215 -16.70 0.08 18.99
N ILE A 216 -17.63 0.36 19.91
CA ILE A 216 -18.57 1.48 19.81
C ILE A 216 -17.81 2.81 19.84
N ALA A 217 -16.90 2.98 20.79
CA ALA A 217 -16.13 4.22 20.96
C ALA A 217 -15.27 4.53 19.71
N THR A 218 -14.58 3.52 19.18
CA THR A 218 -13.76 3.67 17.96
C THR A 218 -14.63 3.94 16.74
N ALA A 219 -15.77 3.26 16.58
CA ALA A 219 -16.68 3.52 15.47
C ALA A 219 -17.25 4.96 15.52
N ASP A 220 -17.62 5.45 16.70
CA ASP A 220 -18.08 6.83 16.89
C ASP A 220 -17.02 7.86 16.50
N LYS A 221 -15.76 7.60 16.86
CA LYS A 221 -14.62 8.43 16.43
C LYS A 221 -14.56 8.54 14.91
N VAL A 222 -14.67 7.42 14.18
CA VAL A 222 -14.62 7.38 12.71
C VAL A 222 -15.80 8.14 12.09
N ILE A 223 -17.01 7.97 12.61
CA ILE A 223 -18.22 8.64 12.09
C ILE A 223 -18.08 10.17 12.24
N ALA A 224 -17.48 10.62 13.35
CA ALA A 224 -17.26 12.03 13.65
C ALA A 224 -16.14 12.68 12.83
N MET A 225 -15.25 11.90 12.19
CA MET A 225 -14.16 12.45 11.35
C MET A 225 -14.74 13.20 10.14
N PRO A 226 -14.45 14.50 9.95
CA PRO A 226 -15.01 15.28 8.85
C PRO A 226 -14.59 14.79 7.45
N ASP A 227 -13.38 14.24 7.34
CA ASP A 227 -12.72 13.82 6.11
C ASP A 227 -12.80 12.31 5.83
N ALA A 228 -13.44 11.53 6.71
CA ALA A 228 -13.64 10.11 6.48
C ALA A 228 -14.61 9.88 5.30
N PRO A 229 -14.25 9.01 4.32
CA PRO A 229 -15.13 8.69 3.20
C PRO A 229 -16.48 8.12 3.67
N ALA A 230 -17.55 8.41 2.94
CA ALA A 230 -18.91 7.99 3.31
C ALA A 230 -19.03 6.46 3.51
N VAL A 231 -18.37 5.67 2.65
CA VAL A 231 -18.34 4.20 2.77
C VAL A 231 -17.67 3.73 4.07
N VAL A 232 -16.62 4.44 4.51
CA VAL A 232 -15.90 4.13 5.75
C VAL A 232 -16.77 4.46 6.96
N LYS A 233 -17.47 5.60 6.93
CA LYS A 233 -18.43 5.96 7.98
C LYS A 233 -19.58 4.97 8.07
N GLN A 234 -20.12 4.53 6.94
CA GLN A 234 -21.19 3.54 6.88
C GLN A 234 -20.72 2.20 7.47
N TYR A 235 -19.51 1.76 7.13
CA TYR A 235 -18.93 0.55 7.69
C TYR A 235 -18.72 0.67 9.21
N ALA A 236 -18.18 1.79 9.69
CA ALA A 236 -18.04 2.05 11.14
C ALA A 236 -19.40 2.03 11.85
N GLN A 237 -20.43 2.66 11.25
CA GLN A 237 -21.80 2.63 11.78
C GLN A 237 -22.32 1.20 11.91
N GLN A 238 -22.07 0.34 10.92
CA GLN A 238 -22.44 -1.07 10.99
C GLN A 238 -21.77 -1.78 12.19
N GLN A 239 -20.48 -1.54 12.43
CA GLN A 239 -19.78 -2.15 13.57
C GLN A 239 -20.32 -1.64 14.91
N LYS A 240 -20.64 -0.35 15.00
CA LYS A 240 -21.32 0.23 16.18
C LYS A 240 -22.66 -0.45 16.45
N ASP A 241 -23.49 -0.63 15.43
CA ASP A 241 -24.81 -1.24 15.57
C ASP A 241 -24.70 -2.70 16.02
N ASN A 242 -23.77 -3.45 15.41
CA ASN A 242 -23.46 -4.83 15.78
C ASN A 242 -23.00 -4.94 17.24
N ALA A 243 -22.04 -4.11 17.65
CA ALA A 243 -21.51 -4.09 19.01
C ALA A 243 -22.58 -3.70 20.04
N THR A 244 -23.41 -2.70 19.74
CA THR A 244 -24.51 -2.25 20.60
C THR A 244 -25.53 -3.38 20.82
N LYS A 245 -25.90 -4.08 19.75
CA LYS A 245 -26.81 -5.23 19.81
C LYS A 245 -26.23 -6.36 20.68
N MET A 246 -24.96 -6.73 20.46
CA MET A 246 -24.31 -7.82 21.21
C MET A 246 -24.03 -7.46 22.67
N LYS A 247 -23.79 -6.19 22.98
CA LYS A 247 -23.68 -5.69 24.35
C LYS A 247 -25.00 -5.81 25.12
N GLY A 248 -26.12 -5.45 24.49
CA GLY A 248 -27.45 -5.53 25.11
C GLY A 248 -28.05 -6.94 25.20
N ALA A 249 -27.42 -7.93 24.57
CA ALA A 249 -27.82 -9.34 24.63
C ALA A 249 -27.10 -10.13 25.75
N LYS A 250 -26.18 -9.49 26.48
CA LYS A 250 -25.55 -10.01 27.70
C LYS A 250 -26.36 -9.60 28.93
#